data_AF-A0A0S8EH23-F1
#
_entry.id   AF-A0A0S8EH23-F1
#
_cell.length_a   1.000
_cell.length_b   1.000
_cell.length_c   1.000
_cell.angle_alpha   90.00
_cell.angle_beta   90.00
_cell.angle_gamma   90.00
#
_symmetry.space_group_name_H-M   'P 1'
#
loop_
_entity.id
_entity.type
_entity.pdbx_description
1 polymer ?
#
loop_
_entity_poly.entity_id
_entity_poly.type
_entity_poly.pdbx_seq_one_letter_code
_entity_poly.pdbx_strand_id
1 'polypeptide(L)'
;MIRTMRVVTVLLVLGSSVLLTPLAAAQDVGETVVKRGLIKEDVYAAGENVTIDGEVLGDVVVAGGEVNINGKVSADVIAAGGQVQISADIGDDVRVAGGQLTVNASIGDDLIAAGGEVTVGPDTTVKGRTWLAGGDIEVAGRLGRELKVAGGSISISARVDGDVELMGDSIRVEAAADIRGDLVYRSDDEIYIDEKANITGSVVRKPMLYDEEVSHGGGVVMSILSIFVSVMLLAYLFPVFLGNSVESLRTRTGKSLLLGLVGGCSHCFRNRCAPAKAGSDRCLVAPGAGGGAGGVADYPRGPDPGSRRTALVPVVDRRIGCRRAGAV
;
A
#
# COMPACT_ATOMS: atom_id res chain seq x y z
N MET A 1 -25.45 18.65 6.15
CA MET A 1 -25.04 19.78 5.27
C MET A 1 -24.25 20.88 5.98
N ILE A 2 -24.76 21.51 7.05
CA ILE A 2 -24.09 22.70 7.67
C ILE A 2 -22.76 22.36 8.37
N ARG A 3 -22.59 21.13 8.88
CA ARG A 3 -21.34 20.66 9.51
C ARG A 3 -20.26 20.27 8.50
N THR A 4 -20.63 19.65 7.39
CA THR A 4 -19.70 19.26 6.30
C THR A 4 -19.20 20.46 5.51
N MET A 5 -20.04 21.47 5.25
CA MET A 5 -19.60 22.74 4.66
C MET A 5 -18.56 23.46 5.53
N ARG A 6 -18.69 23.44 6.86
CA ARG A 6 -17.71 24.08 7.76
C ARG A 6 -16.35 23.38 7.77
N VAL A 7 -16.32 22.06 7.57
CA VAL A 7 -15.07 21.29 7.49
C VAL A 7 -14.37 21.52 6.15
N VAL A 8 -15.12 21.57 5.04
CA VAL A 8 -14.59 21.87 3.70
C VAL A 8 -14.06 23.30 3.60
N THR A 9 -14.75 24.29 4.19
CA THR A 9 -14.25 25.67 4.24
C THR A 9 -13.03 25.81 5.14
N VAL A 10 -12.95 25.09 6.27
CA VAL A 10 -11.76 25.09 7.13
C VAL A 10 -10.57 24.38 6.46
N LEU A 11 -10.79 23.33 5.67
CA LEU A 11 -9.78 22.67 4.84
C LEU A 11 -9.31 23.55 3.66
N LEU A 12 -10.20 24.29 3.02
CA LEU A 12 -9.85 25.25 1.96
C LEU A 12 -9.06 26.46 2.51
N VAL A 13 -9.44 26.97 3.68
CA VAL A 13 -8.74 28.10 4.33
C VAL A 13 -7.39 27.65 4.90
N LEU A 14 -7.27 26.44 5.45
CA LEU A 14 -5.98 25.84 5.84
C LEU A 14 -5.11 25.47 4.63
N GLY A 15 -5.70 25.05 3.51
CA GLY A 15 -4.97 24.80 2.24
C GLY A 15 -4.39 26.07 1.62
N SER A 16 -5.08 27.22 1.75
CA SER A 16 -4.60 28.50 1.20
C SER A 16 -3.37 29.09 1.92
N SER A 17 -3.06 28.61 3.13
CA SER A 17 -1.87 29.02 3.90
C SER A 17 -0.64 28.13 3.66
N VAL A 18 -0.76 27.11 2.79
CA VAL A 18 0.28 26.10 2.51
C VAL A 18 1.08 26.39 1.22
N LEU A 19 0.80 27.50 0.51
CA LEU A 19 1.51 27.83 -0.73
C LEU A 19 2.97 28.30 -0.56
N LEU A 20 3.48 28.42 0.67
CA LEU A 20 4.87 28.78 0.93
C LEU A 20 5.52 27.82 1.92
N THR A 21 6.02 26.67 1.46
CA THR A 21 7.31 26.11 1.90
C THR A 21 7.73 24.90 1.04
N PRO A 22 9.03 24.73 0.74
CA PRO A 22 9.51 23.98 -0.40
C PRO A 22 9.78 22.49 -0.12
N LEU A 23 9.37 21.63 -1.05
CA LEU A 23 10.26 20.78 -1.86
C LEU A 23 11.59 20.33 -1.22
N ALA A 24 11.54 19.60 -0.10
CA ALA A 24 12.73 19.03 0.55
C ALA A 24 12.91 17.51 0.31
N ALA A 25 12.05 16.88 -0.49
CA ALA A 25 12.09 15.44 -0.76
C ALA A 25 12.24 15.09 -2.26
N ALA A 26 12.16 16.07 -3.16
CA ALA A 26 12.38 15.83 -4.58
C ALA A 26 13.90 15.86 -4.86
N GLN A 27 14.40 14.81 -5.53
CA GLN A 27 15.77 14.72 -6.03
C GLN A 27 16.05 15.83 -7.05
N ASP A 28 15.03 16.22 -7.82
CA ASP A 28 15.09 17.37 -8.72
C ASP A 28 13.91 18.32 -8.50
N VAL A 29 14.26 19.59 -8.33
CA VAL A 29 13.36 20.70 -8.09
C VAL A 29 13.69 21.80 -9.08
N GLY A 30 12.72 22.20 -9.90
CA GLY A 30 12.91 23.29 -10.84
C GLY A 30 11.61 23.72 -11.51
N GLU A 31 11.66 24.81 -12.28
CA GLU A 31 10.54 25.22 -13.12
C GLU A 31 10.22 24.15 -14.17
N THR A 32 11.26 23.57 -14.78
CA THR A 32 11.14 22.44 -15.71
C THR A 32 12.11 21.33 -15.31
N VAL A 33 11.59 20.13 -15.09
CA VAL A 33 12.38 18.93 -14.78
C VAL A 33 12.16 17.91 -15.90
N VAL A 34 13.23 17.51 -16.59
CA VAL A 34 13.16 16.50 -17.66
C VAL A 34 14.12 15.35 -17.37
N LYS A 35 13.59 14.13 -17.29
CA LYS A 35 14.33 12.89 -17.07
C LYS A 35 14.38 12.08 -18.37
N ARG A 36 15.59 11.75 -18.82
CA ARG A 36 15.86 11.03 -20.09
C ARG A 36 16.85 9.90 -19.89
N GLY A 37 16.84 8.95 -20.81
CA GLY A 37 17.74 7.79 -20.80
C GLY A 37 17.35 6.74 -19.77
N LEU A 38 18.25 5.79 -19.50
CA LEU A 38 18.02 4.73 -18.52
C LEU A 38 18.33 5.24 -17.10
N ILE A 39 17.34 5.17 -16.21
CA ILE A 39 17.41 5.57 -14.81
C ILE A 39 17.26 4.31 -13.96
N LYS A 40 18.31 3.96 -13.23
CA LYS A 40 18.38 2.69 -12.47
C LYS A 40 17.78 2.76 -11.07
N GLU A 41 17.44 3.96 -10.63
CA GLU A 41 16.92 4.27 -9.31
C GLU A 41 15.50 4.84 -9.42
N ASP A 42 14.88 5.07 -8.27
CA ASP A 42 13.58 5.74 -8.19
C ASP A 42 13.72 7.22 -8.55
N VAL A 43 12.66 7.79 -9.13
CA VAL A 43 12.61 9.21 -9.50
C VAL A 43 11.69 9.95 -8.54
N TYR A 44 12.24 10.94 -7.85
CA TYR A 44 11.48 11.91 -7.07
C TYR A 44 11.68 13.29 -7.69
N ALA A 45 10.64 13.86 -8.32
CA ALA A 45 10.77 15.16 -8.99
C ALA A 45 9.56 16.06 -8.75
N ALA A 46 9.80 17.37 -8.69
CA ALA A 46 8.72 18.32 -8.65
C ALA A 46 9.06 19.65 -9.33
N GLY A 47 8.07 20.24 -10.00
CA GLY A 47 8.26 21.47 -10.76
C GLY A 47 6.99 22.04 -11.35
N GLU A 48 7.08 23.15 -12.10
CA GLU A 48 5.93 23.61 -12.88
C GLU A 48 5.63 22.64 -14.02
N ASN A 49 6.68 22.20 -14.72
CA ASN A 49 6.62 21.22 -15.79
C ASN A 49 7.54 20.04 -15.47
N VAL A 50 7.00 18.83 -15.34
CA VAL A 50 7.78 17.61 -15.11
C VAL A 50 7.57 16.64 -16.26
N THR A 51 8.65 16.18 -16.89
CA THR A 51 8.61 15.24 -18.02
C THR A 51 9.54 14.06 -17.78
N ILE A 52 8.98 12.85 -17.81
CA ILE A 52 9.73 11.59 -17.70
C ILE A 52 9.70 10.89 -19.06
N ASP A 53 10.73 11.10 -19.88
CA ASP A 53 10.90 10.44 -21.19
C ASP A 53 11.83 9.21 -21.11
N GLY A 54 12.55 9.05 -19.99
CA GLY A 54 13.50 7.96 -19.76
C GLY A 54 12.87 6.66 -19.28
N GLU A 55 13.56 5.53 -19.48
CA GLU A 55 13.17 4.26 -18.85
C GLU A 55 13.62 4.27 -17.38
N VAL A 56 12.67 4.16 -16.47
CA VAL A 56 12.89 4.10 -15.01
C VAL A 56 12.75 2.64 -14.56
N LEU A 57 13.80 2.12 -13.92
CA LEU A 57 13.80 0.73 -13.41
C LEU A 57 13.15 0.61 -12.02
N GLY A 58 12.96 1.72 -11.31
CA GLY A 58 12.29 1.80 -10.02
C GLY A 58 10.96 2.54 -10.10
N ASP A 59 10.60 3.21 -9.00
CA ASP A 59 9.35 3.96 -8.84
C ASP A 59 9.48 5.38 -9.39
N VAL A 60 8.35 5.98 -9.78
CA VAL A 60 8.27 7.40 -10.17
C VAL A 60 7.28 8.11 -9.24
N VAL A 61 7.78 9.09 -8.49
CA VAL A 61 6.98 9.97 -7.64
C VAL A 61 7.17 11.41 -8.08
N VAL A 62 6.15 11.99 -8.71
CA VAL A 62 6.24 13.31 -9.33
C VAL A 62 5.09 14.24 -8.99
N ALA A 63 5.37 15.53 -8.90
CA ALA A 63 4.33 16.54 -8.71
C ALA A 63 4.59 17.81 -9.53
N GLY A 64 3.58 18.38 -10.16
CA GLY A 64 3.76 19.65 -10.86
C GLY A 64 2.50 20.35 -11.38
N GLY A 65 2.68 21.45 -12.09
CA GLY A 65 1.60 22.10 -12.83
C GLY A 65 1.15 21.22 -14.00
N GLU A 66 2.12 20.84 -14.83
CA GLU A 66 2.00 19.88 -15.93
C GLU A 66 2.95 18.70 -15.69
N VAL A 67 2.45 17.48 -15.79
CA VAL A 67 3.22 16.25 -15.60
C VAL A 67 3.01 15.32 -16.81
N ASN A 68 4.09 15.00 -17.51
CA ASN A 68 4.11 14.09 -18.65
C ASN A 68 4.98 12.87 -18.34
N ILE A 69 4.41 11.67 -18.38
CA ILE A 69 5.14 10.40 -18.19
C ILE A 69 5.03 9.59 -19.48
N ASN A 70 6.10 9.57 -20.27
CA ASN A 70 6.16 8.93 -21.59
C ASN A 70 7.09 7.71 -21.61
N GLY A 71 8.11 7.72 -20.73
CA GLY A 71 9.06 6.64 -20.61
C GLY A 71 8.52 5.48 -19.78
N LYS A 72 8.98 4.27 -20.10
CA LYS A 72 8.62 3.05 -19.36
C LYS A 72 9.04 3.16 -17.89
N VAL A 73 8.16 2.73 -16.98
CA VAL A 73 8.43 2.63 -15.54
C VAL A 73 8.26 1.17 -15.14
N SER A 74 9.29 0.57 -14.55
CA SER A 74 9.28 -0.87 -14.27
C SER A 74 8.51 -1.25 -13.01
N ALA A 75 8.21 -0.28 -12.14
CA ALA A 75 7.47 -0.45 -10.89
C ALA A 75 6.30 0.56 -10.82
N ASP A 76 6.16 1.30 -9.72
CA ASP A 76 4.98 2.12 -9.43
C ASP A 76 5.09 3.56 -9.96
N VAL A 77 3.94 4.17 -10.25
CA VAL A 77 3.81 5.61 -10.49
C VAL A 77 2.90 6.25 -9.46
N ILE A 78 3.40 7.32 -8.82
CA ILE A 78 2.63 8.26 -8.03
C ILE A 78 2.79 9.65 -8.64
N ALA A 79 1.69 10.23 -9.14
CA ALA A 79 1.74 11.52 -9.82
C ALA A 79 0.65 12.48 -9.31
N ALA A 80 0.99 13.76 -9.16
CA ALA A 80 0.02 14.79 -8.84
C ALA A 80 0.23 16.05 -9.69
N GLY A 81 -0.84 16.65 -10.23
CA GLY A 81 -0.67 17.94 -10.89
C GLY A 81 -1.93 18.67 -11.33
N GLY A 82 -1.76 19.87 -11.89
CA GLY A 82 -2.87 20.57 -12.53
C GLY A 82 -3.36 19.79 -13.76
N GLN A 83 -2.41 19.37 -14.58
CA GLN A 83 -2.60 18.51 -15.75
C GLN A 83 -1.61 17.35 -15.68
N VAL A 84 -2.08 16.11 -15.86
CA VAL A 84 -1.23 14.91 -15.87
C VAL A 84 -1.56 14.02 -17.06
N GLN A 85 -0.56 13.72 -17.87
CA GLN A 85 -0.62 12.79 -19.00
C GLN A 85 0.31 11.61 -18.74
N ILE A 86 -0.25 10.39 -18.80
CA ILE A 86 0.51 9.14 -18.67
C ILE A 86 0.37 8.37 -19.98
N SER A 87 1.45 8.29 -20.75
CA SER A 87 1.55 7.61 -22.05
C SER A 87 2.73 6.64 -22.04
N ALA A 88 2.71 5.67 -21.12
CA ALA A 88 3.85 4.80 -20.81
C ALA A 88 3.43 3.36 -20.50
N ASP A 89 4.39 2.45 -20.56
CA ASP A 89 4.27 1.11 -19.98
C ASP A 89 4.71 1.15 -18.51
N ILE A 90 3.77 0.87 -17.60
CA ILE A 90 3.97 0.85 -16.14
C ILE A 90 3.92 -0.60 -15.66
N GLY A 91 4.97 -1.03 -14.97
CA GLY A 91 5.17 -2.42 -14.58
C GLY A 91 4.24 -2.93 -13.49
N ASP A 92 3.75 -2.04 -12.63
CA ASP A 92 2.93 -2.37 -11.46
C ASP A 92 1.75 -1.38 -11.30
N ASP A 93 1.70 -0.57 -10.24
CA ASP A 93 0.55 0.30 -9.94
C ASP A 93 0.67 1.74 -10.45
N VAL A 94 -0.49 2.39 -10.68
CA VAL A 94 -0.58 3.85 -10.90
C VAL A 94 -1.52 4.48 -9.87
N ARG A 95 -1.03 5.50 -9.16
CA ARG A 95 -1.80 6.34 -8.24
C ARG A 95 -1.65 7.80 -8.65
N VAL A 96 -2.68 8.38 -9.24
CA VAL A 96 -2.60 9.71 -9.84
C VAL A 96 -3.72 10.64 -9.38
N ALA A 97 -3.40 11.92 -9.16
CA ALA A 97 -4.39 12.94 -8.86
C ALA A 97 -4.17 14.23 -9.64
N GLY A 98 -5.23 14.93 -10.06
CA GLY A 98 -5.04 16.22 -10.73
C GLY A 98 -6.30 16.95 -11.19
N GLY A 99 -6.13 18.13 -11.76
CA GLY A 99 -7.25 18.89 -12.34
C GLY A 99 -7.81 18.19 -13.57
N GLN A 100 -6.92 17.93 -14.54
CA GLN A 100 -7.21 17.17 -15.76
C GLN A 100 -6.23 15.99 -15.88
N LEU A 101 -6.78 14.79 -15.99
CA LEU A 101 -6.01 13.55 -16.05
C LEU A 101 -6.29 12.82 -17.35
N THR A 102 -5.24 12.40 -18.05
CA THR A 102 -5.34 11.54 -19.22
C THR A 102 -4.39 10.36 -19.10
N VAL A 103 -4.94 9.15 -19.18
CA VAL A 103 -4.18 7.89 -19.11
C VAL A 103 -4.34 7.15 -20.42
N ASN A 104 -3.22 6.89 -21.10
CA ASN A 104 -3.07 6.09 -22.31
C ASN A 104 -1.88 5.13 -22.12
N ALA A 105 -2.03 4.18 -21.19
CA ALA A 105 -0.91 3.42 -20.64
C ALA A 105 -1.20 1.92 -20.50
N SER A 106 -0.15 1.08 -20.58
CA SER A 106 -0.23 -0.31 -20.13
C SER A 106 0.13 -0.37 -18.65
N ILE A 107 -0.78 -0.78 -17.78
CA ILE A 107 -0.60 -0.83 -16.32
C ILE A 107 -0.61 -2.30 -15.87
N GLY A 108 0.45 -2.67 -15.15
CA GLY A 108 0.74 -4.04 -14.74
C GLY A 108 -0.18 -4.59 -13.67
N ASP A 109 -0.69 -3.75 -12.77
CA ASP A 109 -1.68 -4.12 -11.75
C ASP A 109 -2.77 -3.05 -11.61
N ASP A 110 -2.84 -2.28 -10.51
CA ASP A 110 -3.98 -1.41 -10.21
C ASP A 110 -3.84 0.03 -10.74
N LEU A 111 -4.95 0.63 -11.17
CA LEU A 111 -5.07 2.07 -11.46
C LEU A 111 -6.00 2.75 -10.45
N ILE A 112 -5.48 3.75 -9.75
CA ILE A 112 -6.24 4.63 -8.88
C ILE A 112 -6.06 6.06 -9.37
N ALA A 113 -7.14 6.72 -9.81
CA ALA A 113 -7.09 8.09 -10.33
C ALA A 113 -8.17 8.98 -9.71
N ALA A 114 -7.82 10.22 -9.38
CA ALA A 114 -8.77 11.20 -8.86
C ALA A 114 -8.57 12.59 -9.48
N GLY A 115 -9.61 13.19 -10.07
CA GLY A 115 -9.46 14.53 -10.63
C GLY A 115 -10.72 15.30 -10.94
N GLY A 116 -10.60 16.51 -11.48
CA GLY A 116 -11.74 17.27 -11.98
C GLY A 116 -12.31 16.59 -13.23
N GLU A 117 -11.44 16.34 -14.19
CA GLU A 117 -11.68 15.59 -15.41
C GLU A 117 -10.73 14.39 -15.47
N VAL A 118 -11.26 13.19 -15.69
CA VAL A 118 -10.48 11.95 -15.75
C VAL A 118 -10.82 11.18 -17.02
N THR A 119 -9.85 11.06 -17.92
CA THR A 119 -9.97 10.28 -19.16
C THR A 119 -9.05 9.07 -19.12
N VAL A 120 -9.64 7.88 -19.13
CA VAL A 120 -8.94 6.61 -19.37
C VAL A 120 -9.16 6.23 -20.84
N GLY A 121 -8.18 6.52 -21.68
CA GLY A 121 -8.30 6.40 -23.13
C GLY A 121 -8.35 4.94 -23.63
N PRO A 122 -8.69 4.73 -24.91
CA PRO A 122 -8.89 3.41 -25.49
C PRO A 122 -7.61 2.58 -25.59
N ASP A 123 -6.45 3.23 -25.62
CA ASP A 123 -5.15 2.57 -25.65
C ASP A 123 -4.71 2.08 -24.25
N THR A 124 -5.45 2.43 -23.20
CA THR A 124 -5.15 1.99 -21.84
C THR A 124 -5.51 0.52 -21.63
N THR A 125 -4.60 -0.24 -21.06
CA THR A 125 -4.84 -1.59 -20.55
C THR A 125 -4.44 -1.67 -19.08
N VAL A 126 -5.37 -2.02 -18.20
CA VAL A 126 -5.10 -2.23 -16.77
C VAL A 126 -5.33 -3.70 -16.46
N LYS A 127 -4.32 -4.41 -15.95
CA LYS A 127 -4.49 -5.85 -15.64
C LYS A 127 -5.21 -6.09 -14.31
N GLY A 128 -5.06 -5.18 -13.35
CA GLY A 128 -5.67 -5.20 -12.04
C GLY A 128 -7.01 -4.46 -12.00
N ARG A 129 -7.26 -3.82 -10.87
CA ARG A 129 -8.48 -3.06 -10.56
C ARG A 129 -8.35 -1.62 -11.01
N THR A 130 -9.48 -0.98 -11.27
CA THR A 130 -9.51 0.43 -11.66
C THR A 130 -10.48 1.19 -10.79
N TRP A 131 -9.98 2.15 -10.01
CA TRP A 131 -10.79 2.99 -9.14
C TRP A 131 -10.63 4.45 -9.53
N LEU A 132 -11.73 5.09 -9.91
CA LEU A 132 -11.75 6.44 -10.45
C LEU A 132 -12.68 7.32 -9.60
N ALA A 133 -12.22 8.55 -9.34
CA ALA A 133 -13.03 9.57 -8.71
C ALA A 133 -12.91 10.90 -9.47
N GLY A 134 -14.02 11.62 -9.67
CA GLY A 134 -13.92 12.93 -10.32
C GLY A 134 -15.21 13.64 -10.65
N GLY A 135 -15.12 14.82 -11.25
CA GLY A 135 -16.29 15.57 -11.73
C GLY A 135 -16.85 14.93 -13.00
N ASP A 136 -16.00 14.88 -14.02
CA ASP A 136 -16.30 14.28 -15.33
C ASP A 136 -15.33 13.13 -15.60
N ILE A 137 -15.87 11.94 -15.91
CA ILE A 137 -15.08 10.72 -16.07
C ILE A 137 -15.46 10.02 -17.38
N GLU A 138 -14.47 9.76 -18.22
CA GLU A 138 -14.59 8.97 -19.45
C GLU A 138 -13.67 7.75 -19.39
N VAL A 139 -14.22 6.56 -19.69
CA VAL A 139 -13.48 5.30 -19.63
C VAL A 139 -13.70 4.50 -20.90
N ALA A 140 -12.64 4.34 -21.71
CA ALA A 140 -12.67 3.64 -23.01
C ALA A 140 -11.68 2.45 -23.10
N GLY A 141 -10.83 2.24 -22.09
CA GLY A 141 -9.76 1.23 -22.10
C GLY A 141 -10.20 -0.23 -21.90
N ARG A 142 -9.21 -1.11 -21.70
CA ARG A 142 -9.39 -2.54 -21.38
C ARG A 142 -9.01 -2.81 -19.94
N LEU A 143 -9.99 -3.15 -19.11
CA LEU A 143 -9.82 -3.32 -17.67
C LEU A 143 -9.96 -4.80 -17.30
N GLY A 144 -8.93 -5.37 -16.71
CA GLY A 144 -8.81 -6.81 -16.46
C GLY A 144 -9.61 -7.31 -15.25
N ARG A 145 -9.98 -6.42 -14.33
CA ARG A 145 -10.75 -6.77 -13.12
C ARG A 145 -11.89 -5.78 -12.88
N GLU A 146 -12.20 -5.50 -11.62
CA GLU A 146 -13.29 -4.60 -11.24
C GLU A 146 -13.00 -3.14 -11.63
N LEU A 147 -14.06 -2.44 -12.01
CA LEU A 147 -14.08 -1.00 -12.22
C LEU A 147 -14.99 -0.37 -11.16
N LYS A 148 -14.45 0.56 -10.36
CA LYS A 148 -15.23 1.40 -9.45
C LYS A 148 -15.10 2.86 -9.85
N VAL A 149 -16.23 3.54 -10.03
CA VAL A 149 -16.24 4.94 -10.46
C VAL A 149 -17.19 5.74 -9.58
N ALA A 150 -16.69 6.84 -9.04
CA ALA A 150 -17.49 7.82 -8.31
C ALA A 150 -17.32 9.20 -8.93
N GLY A 151 -18.36 9.76 -9.53
CA GLY A 151 -18.26 11.10 -10.11
C GLY A 151 -19.58 11.76 -10.46
N GLY A 152 -19.54 13.02 -10.89
CA GLY A 152 -20.75 13.75 -11.27
C GLY A 152 -21.32 13.23 -12.59
N SER A 153 -20.48 13.22 -13.63
CA SER A 153 -20.77 12.68 -14.95
C SER A 153 -19.84 11.52 -15.28
N ILE A 154 -20.40 10.39 -15.68
CA ILE A 154 -19.67 9.16 -15.98
C ILE A 154 -20.09 8.66 -17.36
N SER A 155 -19.13 8.47 -18.26
CA SER A 155 -19.31 7.78 -19.54
C SER A 155 -18.39 6.57 -19.68
N ILE A 156 -18.97 5.41 -19.95
CA ILE A 156 -18.25 4.14 -20.06
C ILE A 156 -18.43 3.57 -21.46
N SER A 157 -17.33 3.46 -22.21
CA SER A 157 -17.21 2.75 -23.49
C SER A 157 -16.16 1.62 -23.46
N ALA A 158 -15.65 1.31 -22.26
CA ALA A 158 -14.59 0.35 -22.01
C ALA A 158 -15.04 -1.11 -22.03
N ARG A 159 -14.06 -2.01 -22.23
CA ARG A 159 -14.21 -3.43 -21.93
C ARG A 159 -13.74 -3.71 -20.51
N VAL A 160 -14.60 -4.30 -19.69
CA VAL A 160 -14.33 -4.66 -18.29
C VAL A 160 -14.53 -6.16 -18.12
N ASP A 161 -13.45 -6.87 -17.78
CA ASP A 161 -13.48 -8.33 -17.60
C ASP A 161 -14.06 -8.75 -16.22
N GLY A 162 -14.31 -7.81 -15.30
CA GLY A 162 -14.93 -8.02 -13.98
C GLY A 162 -16.18 -7.17 -13.72
N ASP A 163 -16.52 -7.01 -12.43
CA ASP A 163 -17.69 -6.25 -11.97
C ASP A 163 -17.48 -4.73 -12.08
N VAL A 164 -18.58 -4.01 -12.32
CA VAL A 164 -18.60 -2.56 -12.46
C VAL A 164 -19.49 -1.94 -11.38
N GLU A 165 -18.95 -1.04 -10.57
CA GLU A 165 -19.69 -0.26 -9.57
C GLU A 165 -19.62 1.23 -9.91
N LEU A 166 -20.76 1.83 -10.24
CA LEU A 166 -20.88 3.23 -10.62
C LEU A 166 -21.66 4.02 -9.57
N MET A 167 -21.17 5.20 -9.21
CA MET A 167 -21.87 6.13 -8.33
C MET A 167 -21.76 7.53 -8.93
N GLY A 168 -22.89 8.11 -9.33
CA GLY A 168 -22.90 9.44 -9.91
C GLY A 168 -24.27 9.97 -10.25
N ASP A 169 -24.31 11.23 -10.67
CA ASP A 169 -25.55 11.93 -10.98
C ASP A 169 -26.00 11.62 -12.42
N SER A 170 -25.06 11.69 -13.37
CA SER A 170 -25.28 11.36 -14.78
C SER A 170 -24.40 10.19 -15.18
N ILE A 171 -25.02 9.04 -15.47
CA ILE A 171 -24.29 7.82 -15.87
C ILE A 171 -24.73 7.41 -17.27
N ARG A 172 -23.74 7.20 -18.14
CA ARG A 172 -23.92 6.72 -19.51
C ARG A 172 -23.06 5.50 -19.78
N VAL A 173 -23.69 4.41 -20.19
CA VAL A 173 -23.04 3.23 -20.73
C VAL A 173 -23.20 3.26 -22.25
N GLU A 174 -22.10 3.45 -22.96
CA GLU A 174 -22.06 3.65 -24.41
C GLU A 174 -22.13 2.33 -25.17
N ALA A 175 -22.45 2.42 -26.47
CA ALA A 175 -22.59 1.27 -27.37
C ALA A 175 -21.38 0.31 -27.42
N ALA A 176 -20.18 0.82 -27.14
CA ALA A 176 -18.93 0.05 -27.18
C ALA A 176 -18.60 -0.67 -25.85
N ALA A 177 -19.36 -0.44 -24.79
CA ALA A 177 -19.11 -1.06 -23.50
C ALA A 177 -19.30 -2.60 -23.56
N ASP A 178 -18.31 -3.34 -23.05
CA ASP A 178 -18.34 -4.80 -22.90
C ASP A 178 -18.03 -5.17 -21.44
N ILE A 179 -19.08 -5.34 -20.63
CA ILE A 179 -19.00 -5.63 -19.19
C ILE A 179 -19.28 -7.12 -18.99
N ARG A 180 -18.27 -7.86 -18.52
CA ARG A 180 -18.37 -9.32 -18.33
C ARG A 180 -18.85 -9.75 -16.95
N GLY A 181 -18.80 -8.84 -15.97
CA GLY A 181 -19.35 -9.03 -14.62
C GLY A 181 -20.72 -8.37 -14.42
N ASP A 182 -21.06 -8.17 -13.16
CA ASP A 182 -22.27 -7.45 -12.76
C ASP A 182 -22.09 -5.93 -12.89
N LEU A 183 -23.14 -5.22 -13.28
CA LEU A 183 -23.20 -3.75 -13.25
C LEU A 183 -24.07 -3.29 -12.08
N VAL A 184 -23.43 -2.73 -11.06
CA VAL A 184 -24.09 -2.11 -9.92
C VAL A 184 -24.00 -0.61 -10.05
N TYR A 185 -25.12 0.11 -9.98
CA TYR A 185 -25.10 1.56 -10.04
C TYR A 185 -25.92 2.21 -8.92
N ARG A 186 -25.49 3.41 -8.53
CA ARG A 186 -26.18 4.32 -7.61
C ARG A 186 -26.28 5.69 -8.28
N SER A 187 -27.50 6.09 -8.60
CA SER A 187 -27.85 7.37 -9.20
C SER A 187 -29.25 7.77 -8.74
N ASP A 188 -29.44 9.06 -8.47
CA ASP A 188 -30.75 9.62 -8.19
C ASP A 188 -31.60 9.67 -9.48
N ASP A 189 -30.96 9.99 -10.61
CA ASP A 189 -31.56 10.05 -11.93
C ASP A 189 -31.51 8.71 -12.68
N GLU A 190 -32.33 8.59 -13.73
CA GLU A 190 -32.27 7.46 -14.66
C GLU A 190 -30.96 7.48 -15.44
N ILE A 191 -30.32 6.31 -15.55
CA ILE A 191 -29.07 6.16 -16.30
C ILE A 191 -29.37 5.81 -17.76
N TYR A 192 -28.50 6.21 -18.67
CA TYR A 192 -28.58 5.79 -20.07
C TYR A 192 -27.70 4.55 -20.29
N ILE A 193 -28.29 3.49 -20.83
CA ILE A 193 -27.55 2.31 -21.31
C ILE A 193 -27.91 2.13 -22.78
N ASP A 194 -26.92 2.17 -23.66
CA ASP A 194 -27.12 1.94 -25.08
C ASP A 194 -27.55 0.48 -25.35
N GLU A 195 -28.45 0.27 -26.30
CA GLU A 195 -28.96 -1.06 -26.66
C GLU A 195 -27.86 -1.99 -27.20
N LYS A 196 -26.74 -1.45 -27.68
CA LYS A 196 -25.60 -2.22 -28.20
C LYS A 196 -24.57 -2.56 -27.13
N ALA A 197 -24.66 -1.97 -25.93
CA ALA A 197 -23.77 -2.29 -24.83
C ALA A 197 -23.93 -3.77 -24.42
N ASN A 198 -22.83 -4.49 -24.28
CA ASN A 198 -22.85 -5.89 -23.87
C ASN A 198 -22.63 -5.97 -22.36
N ILE A 199 -23.63 -6.43 -21.61
CA ILE A 199 -23.53 -6.67 -20.17
C ILE A 199 -23.90 -8.12 -19.92
N THR A 200 -22.91 -8.93 -19.53
CA THR A 200 -23.09 -10.38 -19.36
C THR A 200 -23.71 -10.72 -18.01
N GLY A 201 -23.40 -9.95 -16.97
CA GLY A 201 -23.94 -10.12 -15.61
C GLY A 201 -25.27 -9.40 -15.40
N SER A 202 -25.62 -9.26 -14.12
CA SER A 202 -26.85 -8.60 -13.70
C SER A 202 -26.69 -7.09 -13.63
N VAL A 203 -27.72 -6.34 -14.00
CA VAL A 203 -27.79 -4.89 -13.81
C VAL A 203 -28.61 -4.60 -12.55
N VAL A 204 -27.97 -4.06 -11.51
CA VAL A 204 -28.58 -3.84 -10.20
C VAL A 204 -28.48 -2.38 -9.78
N ARG A 205 -29.64 -1.72 -9.62
CA ARG A 205 -29.71 -0.40 -8.99
C ARG A 205 -29.71 -0.56 -7.47
N LYS A 206 -28.76 0.09 -6.79
CA LYS A 206 -28.78 0.23 -5.32
C LYS A 206 -29.26 1.64 -4.93
N PRO A 207 -29.99 1.78 -3.82
CA PRO A 207 -30.34 3.10 -3.29
C PRO A 207 -29.07 3.85 -2.85
N MET A 208 -29.12 5.18 -2.93
CA MET A 208 -28.19 6.08 -2.24
C MET A 208 -28.41 5.92 -0.73
N LEU A 209 -27.79 4.92 -0.10
CA LEU A 209 -27.81 4.78 1.35
C LEU A 209 -26.90 5.87 1.95
N TYR A 210 -27.50 6.89 2.56
CA TYR A 210 -26.82 7.72 3.54
C TYR A 210 -26.74 6.91 4.83
N ASP A 211 -25.92 5.86 4.84
CA ASP A 211 -25.73 5.04 6.02
C ASP A 211 -24.25 4.99 6.41
N GLU A 212 -24.05 5.28 7.69
CA GLU A 212 -22.81 5.41 8.42
C GLU A 212 -22.22 4.01 8.68
N GLU A 213 -22.04 3.19 7.66
CA GLU A 213 -21.31 1.92 7.76
C GLU A 213 -20.21 1.88 6.69
N VAL A 214 -18.98 1.99 7.15
CA VAL A 214 -17.76 1.98 6.34
C VAL A 214 -17.63 0.61 5.66
N SER A 215 -18.22 0.52 4.46
CA SER A 215 -17.87 -0.51 3.48
C SER A 215 -16.38 -0.40 3.21
N HIS A 216 -15.66 -1.49 3.45
CA HIS A 216 -14.21 -1.59 3.36
C HIS A 216 -13.65 -1.38 1.94
N GLY A 217 -14.50 -1.04 0.94
CA GLY A 217 -14.10 -0.65 -0.42
C GLY A 217 -13.98 0.87 -0.60
N GLY A 218 -15.01 1.64 -0.25
CA GLY A 218 -14.96 3.12 -0.26
C GLY A 218 -14.06 3.70 0.83
N GLY A 219 -13.85 2.91 1.90
CA GLY A 219 -12.84 3.18 2.90
C GLY A 219 -11.43 3.29 2.32
N VAL A 220 -11.07 2.61 1.22
CA VAL A 220 -9.69 2.63 0.70
C VAL A 220 -9.37 3.94 -0.01
N VAL A 221 -10.28 4.49 -0.82
CA VAL A 221 -10.07 5.80 -1.48
C VAL A 221 -9.99 6.92 -0.43
N MET A 222 -10.87 6.89 0.58
CA MET A 222 -10.80 7.82 1.72
C MET A 222 -9.59 7.55 2.61
N SER A 223 -9.13 6.31 2.73
CA SER A 223 -7.92 5.95 3.47
C SER A 223 -6.68 6.45 2.76
N ILE A 224 -6.60 6.34 1.43
CA ILE A 224 -5.49 6.86 0.63
C ILE A 224 -5.47 8.39 0.69
N LEU A 225 -6.62 9.05 0.57
CA LEU A 225 -6.73 10.50 0.78
C LEU A 225 -6.30 10.87 2.22
N SER A 226 -6.73 10.10 3.22
CA SER A 226 -6.36 10.33 4.61
C SER A 226 -4.88 10.06 4.88
N ILE A 227 -4.26 9.09 4.19
CA ILE A 227 -2.83 8.78 4.28
C ILE A 227 -2.05 9.91 3.60
N PHE A 228 -2.48 10.39 2.44
CA PHE A 228 -1.89 11.55 1.77
C PHE A 228 -1.95 12.78 2.68
N VAL A 229 -3.13 13.08 3.24
CA VAL A 229 -3.33 14.19 4.18
C VAL A 229 -2.55 13.96 5.47
N SER A 230 -2.46 12.73 5.99
CA SER A 230 -1.74 12.42 7.23
C SER A 230 -0.22 12.46 7.04
N VAL A 231 0.30 11.99 5.92
CA VAL A 231 1.72 12.09 5.54
C VAL A 231 2.08 13.55 5.35
N MET A 232 1.23 14.33 4.67
CA MET A 232 1.39 15.77 4.53
C MET A 232 1.33 16.49 5.88
N LEU A 233 0.43 16.08 6.77
CA LEU A 233 0.28 16.63 8.13
C LEU A 233 1.46 16.25 9.04
N LEU A 234 1.96 15.01 8.99
CA LEU A 234 3.12 14.57 9.76
C LEU A 234 4.41 15.23 9.26
N ALA A 235 4.57 15.39 7.95
CA ALA A 235 5.65 16.19 7.37
C ALA A 235 5.58 17.66 7.82
N TYR A 236 4.38 18.20 7.98
CA TYR A 236 4.13 19.56 8.50
C TYR A 236 4.39 19.70 10.01
N LEU A 237 3.96 18.74 10.84
CA LEU A 237 4.08 18.78 12.31
C LEU A 237 5.46 18.38 12.84
N PHE A 238 6.21 17.53 12.12
CA PHE A 238 7.48 16.98 12.59
C PHE A 238 8.68 17.19 11.64
N PRO A 239 8.97 18.42 11.16
CA PRO A 239 10.12 18.67 10.28
C PRO A 239 11.46 18.32 10.94
N VAL A 240 11.52 18.37 12.27
CA VAL A 240 12.74 18.13 13.07
C VAL A 240 13.02 16.63 13.30
N PHE A 241 12.03 15.76 13.14
CA PHE A 241 12.20 14.32 13.38
C PHE A 241 12.82 13.58 12.18
N LEU A 242 12.56 14.05 10.96
CA LEU A 242 13.08 13.45 9.72
C LEU A 242 14.53 13.89 9.43
N GLY A 243 14.88 15.16 9.65
CA GLY A 243 16.25 15.65 9.43
C GLY A 243 17.28 15.04 10.40
N ASN A 244 16.93 14.92 11.69
CA ASN A 244 17.86 14.41 12.70
C ASN A 244 18.04 12.88 12.68
N SER A 245 17.09 12.15 12.09
CA SER A 245 17.16 10.68 11.99
C SER A 245 18.08 10.23 10.86
N VAL A 246 18.06 10.93 9.71
CA VAL A 246 18.92 10.60 8.56
C VAL A 246 20.39 11.01 8.82
N GLU A 247 20.62 12.16 9.47
CA GLU A 247 21.96 12.59 9.88
C GLU A 247 22.56 11.66 10.96
N SER A 248 21.72 11.14 11.88
CA SER A 248 22.15 10.19 12.91
C SER A 248 22.50 8.81 12.36
N LEU A 249 21.85 8.37 11.27
CA LEU A 249 22.17 7.10 10.61
C LEU A 249 23.48 7.15 9.81
N ARG A 250 23.80 8.30 9.20
CA ARG A 250 25.02 8.43 8.38
C ARG A 250 26.28 8.67 9.21
N THR A 251 26.17 9.29 10.38
CA THR A 251 27.35 9.70 11.19
C THR A 251 27.61 8.83 12.42
N ARG A 252 26.65 7.97 12.84
CA ARG A 252 26.77 7.20 14.10
C ARG A 252 26.53 5.69 13.99
N THR A 253 26.69 5.07 12.83
CA THR A 253 26.63 3.60 12.70
C THR A 253 27.53 2.86 13.70
N GLY A 254 28.73 3.39 13.98
CA GLY A 254 29.65 2.80 14.97
C GLY A 254 29.28 3.02 16.45
N LYS A 255 28.59 4.13 16.79
CA LYS A 255 28.26 4.46 18.19
C LYS A 255 26.93 3.84 18.64
N SER A 256 25.97 3.66 17.74
CA SER A 256 24.68 3.01 18.04
C SER A 256 24.84 1.51 18.28
N LEU A 257 25.79 0.86 17.58
CA LEU A 257 26.12 -0.55 17.78
C LEU A 257 26.84 -0.79 19.12
N LEU A 258 27.72 0.15 19.53
CA LEU A 258 28.37 0.13 20.84
C LEU A 258 27.43 0.49 22.00
N LEU A 259 26.52 1.46 21.83
CA LEU A 259 25.50 1.78 22.85
C LEU A 259 24.43 0.69 22.99
N GLY A 260 24.12 -0.06 21.93
CA GLY A 260 23.30 -1.27 22.00
C GLY A 260 23.99 -2.42 22.76
N LEU A 261 25.29 -2.64 22.52
CA LEU A 261 26.08 -3.69 23.17
C LEU A 261 26.45 -3.35 24.63
N VAL A 262 26.67 -2.07 24.95
CA VAL A 262 26.97 -1.59 26.30
C VAL A 262 25.68 -1.33 27.11
N GLY A 263 24.60 -0.88 26.46
CA GLY A 263 23.27 -0.72 27.05
C GLY A 263 22.57 -2.05 27.34
N GLY A 264 22.79 -3.07 26.49
CA GLY A 264 22.35 -4.44 26.76
C GLY A 264 23.08 -5.11 27.94
N CYS A 265 24.28 -4.63 28.30
CA CYS A 265 25.06 -5.19 29.39
C CYS A 265 24.77 -4.55 30.77
N SER A 266 24.08 -3.40 30.80
CA SER A 266 23.79 -2.68 32.06
C SER A 266 22.48 -3.11 32.74
N HIS A 267 21.69 -4.01 32.15
CA HIS A 267 20.52 -4.64 32.78
C HIS A 267 20.75 -6.09 33.23
N CYS A 268 21.91 -6.70 32.96
CA CYS A 268 22.19 -8.08 33.38
C CYS A 268 22.92 -8.21 34.73
N PHE A 269 23.27 -7.11 35.41
CA PHE A 269 24.10 -7.15 36.63
C PHE A 269 23.46 -6.51 37.87
N ARG A 270 22.13 -6.48 37.95
CA ARG A 270 21.41 -5.88 39.10
C ARG A 270 20.46 -6.84 39.82
N ASN A 271 20.80 -8.13 39.90
CA ASN A 271 20.37 -8.97 41.02
C ASN A 271 21.52 -9.08 42.01
N ARG A 272 21.54 -8.14 42.96
CA ARG A 272 22.41 -8.17 44.13
C ARG A 272 22.17 -9.45 44.92
N CYS A 273 23.22 -10.26 45.06
CA CYS A 273 23.48 -10.94 46.33
C CYS A 273 23.80 -9.85 47.36
N ALA A 274 23.00 -9.77 48.43
CA ALA A 274 23.29 -8.94 49.59
C ALA A 274 24.06 -9.78 50.63
N PRO A 275 25.21 -9.31 51.15
CA PRO A 275 25.79 -9.85 52.37
C PRO A 275 25.47 -8.95 53.56
N ALA A 276 24.96 -9.50 54.66
CA ALA A 276 24.98 -8.83 55.95
C ALA A 276 25.01 -9.81 57.13
N LYS A 277 26.21 -9.93 57.69
CA LYS A 277 26.61 -9.98 59.12
C LYS A 277 26.01 -11.01 60.09
N ALA A 278 26.98 -11.64 60.78
CA ALA A 278 26.89 -12.46 61.97
C ALA A 278 26.39 -11.71 63.22
N GLY A 279 25.66 -12.43 64.09
CA GLY A 279 25.28 -11.99 65.43
C GLY A 279 24.33 -12.95 66.15
N SER A 280 24.91 -13.82 66.98
CA SER A 280 24.41 -14.54 68.18
C SER A 280 23.15 -15.44 68.17
N ASP A 281 23.39 -16.63 68.74
CA ASP A 281 22.54 -17.49 69.57
C ASP A 281 21.72 -18.64 68.94
N ARG A 282 22.32 -19.84 69.04
CA ARG A 282 21.78 -21.14 69.51
C ARG A 282 20.24 -21.23 69.60
N CYS A 283 19.53 -22.22 69.06
CA CYS A 283 19.61 -23.69 69.22
C CYS A 283 18.38 -24.23 68.41
N LEU A 284 18.39 -25.31 67.62
CA LEU A 284 18.15 -26.70 68.04
C LEU A 284 18.04 -27.60 66.77
N VAL A 285 18.79 -28.72 66.78
CA VAL A 285 18.38 -30.12 66.50
C VAL A 285 17.86 -30.53 65.10
N ALA A 286 18.62 -31.48 64.50
CA ALA A 286 18.31 -32.41 63.38
C ALA A 286 17.16 -33.41 63.75
N PRO A 287 16.74 -34.43 62.96
CA PRO A 287 17.29 -35.11 61.76
C PRO A 287 16.20 -35.34 60.65
N GLY A 288 16.36 -36.04 59.52
CA GLY A 288 17.42 -36.88 58.95
C GLY A 288 16.98 -37.51 57.62
N ALA A 289 17.91 -38.26 57.01
CA ALA A 289 17.78 -39.32 55.99
C ALA A 289 17.15 -38.98 54.61
N GLY A 290 17.71 -39.36 53.46
CA GLY A 290 18.91 -40.13 53.16
C GLY A 290 19.07 -40.32 51.63
N GLY A 291 20.31 -40.67 51.21
CA GLY A 291 20.75 -41.37 49.98
C GLY A 291 20.20 -40.98 48.60
N GLY A 292 20.99 -40.82 47.54
CA GLY A 292 22.35 -41.26 47.27
C GLY A 292 22.45 -41.80 45.83
N ALA A 293 23.56 -41.46 45.16
CA ALA A 293 24.09 -41.98 43.89
C ALA A 293 23.29 -41.66 42.60
N GLY A 294 23.88 -41.26 41.46
CA GLY A 294 25.26 -41.37 40.99
C GLY A 294 25.24 -42.08 39.62
N GLY A 295 25.78 -41.46 38.56
CA GLY A 295 25.89 -42.10 37.25
C GLY A 295 26.32 -41.15 36.13
N VAL A 296 27.56 -41.35 35.65
CA VAL A 296 28.29 -40.60 34.63
C VAL A 296 28.28 -41.39 33.30
N ALA A 297 28.61 -40.70 32.19
CA ALA A 297 29.00 -41.22 30.87
C ALA A 297 27.83 -41.51 29.90
N ASP A 298 27.93 -41.40 28.59
CA ASP A 298 29.09 -41.26 27.70
C ASP A 298 28.62 -40.76 26.30
N TYR A 299 29.52 -40.13 25.55
CA TYR A 299 29.34 -39.78 24.13
C TYR A 299 29.56 -41.01 23.24
N PRO A 300 29.02 -41.04 22.00
CA PRO A 300 29.75 -41.66 20.92
C PRO A 300 29.99 -40.71 19.74
N ARG A 301 31.24 -40.75 19.26
CA ARG A 301 31.73 -40.24 17.98
C ARG A 301 31.17 -41.09 16.83
N GLY A 302 30.98 -40.48 15.67
CA GLY A 302 30.65 -41.16 14.42
C GLY A 302 31.83 -41.92 13.79
N PRO A 303 31.61 -42.48 12.60
CA PRO A 303 32.63 -42.45 11.56
C PRO A 303 32.08 -42.05 10.18
N ASP A 304 33.03 -41.65 9.35
CA ASP A 304 32.98 -41.05 8.00
C ASP A 304 32.94 -42.17 6.89
N PRO A 305 33.21 -41.93 5.59
CA PRO A 305 32.21 -41.80 4.52
C PRO A 305 32.28 -42.88 3.40
N GLY A 306 31.22 -42.92 2.58
CA GLY A 306 31.30 -43.24 1.14
C GLY A 306 30.90 -44.65 0.66
N SER A 307 29.73 -44.79 0.03
CA SER A 307 29.55 -45.55 -1.23
C SER A 307 28.14 -45.35 -1.83
N ARG A 308 28.08 -45.26 -3.17
CA ARG A 308 26.87 -45.17 -4.00
C ARG A 308 26.16 -46.53 -4.07
N ARG A 309 24.82 -46.57 -3.99
CA ARG A 309 23.91 -47.17 -4.99
C ARG A 309 22.44 -47.21 -4.51
N THR A 310 21.58 -46.97 -5.49
CA THR A 310 20.13 -47.03 -5.65
C THR A 310 19.42 -48.25 -5.05
N ALA A 311 18.26 -48.08 -4.39
CA ALA A 311 17.01 -48.85 -4.62
C ALA A 311 15.86 -48.52 -3.61
N LEU A 312 14.68 -48.27 -4.18
CA LEU A 312 13.27 -48.41 -3.73
C LEU A 312 12.90 -48.70 -2.23
N VAL A 313 12.19 -47.74 -1.59
CA VAL A 313 10.75 -47.71 -1.14
C VAL A 313 10.03 -49.07 -0.84
N PRO A 314 9.02 -49.25 0.08
CA PRO A 314 8.28 -48.32 0.99
C PRO A 314 7.95 -48.83 2.45
N VAL A 315 7.13 -48.02 3.15
CA VAL A 315 6.13 -48.32 4.22
C VAL A 315 6.61 -48.35 5.68
N VAL A 316 6.23 -47.30 6.42
CA VAL A 316 6.14 -47.29 7.89
C VAL A 316 4.68 -47.02 8.27
N ASP A 317 4.02 -48.01 8.86
CA ASP A 317 2.76 -47.85 9.58
C ASP A 317 2.90 -48.53 10.95
N ARG A 318 2.90 -47.74 12.03
CA ARG A 318 2.57 -48.18 13.40
C ARG A 318 2.15 -46.96 14.23
N ARG A 319 0.85 -46.70 14.33
CA ARG A 319 0.25 -46.04 15.49
C ARG A 319 -0.31 -47.11 16.44
N ILE A 320 0.33 -47.27 17.59
CA ILE A 320 -0.18 -48.05 18.72
C ILE A 320 -1.04 -47.12 19.57
N GLY A 321 -2.33 -47.44 19.69
CA GLY A 321 -3.26 -46.78 20.57
C GLY A 321 -3.13 -47.27 22.02
N CYS A 322 -3.49 -46.39 22.96
CA CYS A 322 -3.89 -46.79 24.30
C CYS A 322 -5.12 -45.98 24.72
N ARG A 323 -6.21 -46.72 24.98
CA ARG A 323 -7.48 -46.28 25.55
C ARG A 323 -7.26 -45.74 26.97
N ARG A 324 -8.07 -44.76 27.38
CA ARG A 324 -8.43 -44.58 28.79
C ARG A 324 -9.94 -44.70 28.95
N ALA A 325 -10.29 -45.51 29.95
CA ALA A 325 -11.63 -45.85 30.38
C ALA A 325 -12.31 -44.68 31.10
N GLY A 326 -13.64 -44.64 31.01
CA GLY A 326 -14.50 -43.81 31.83
C GLY A 326 -14.96 -44.53 33.11
N ALA A 327 -15.54 -43.72 34.00
CA ALA A 327 -16.39 -43.99 35.18
C ALA A 327 -16.15 -42.79 36.12
N VAL A 328 -17.11 -42.04 36.65
CA VAL A 328 -18.57 -42.16 36.85
C VAL A 328 -19.16 -40.75 36.74
#